data_AF-A0AAD6D699-F1
#
_entry.id   AF-A0AAD6D699-F1
#
_cell.length_a   1.000
_cell.length_b   1.000
_cell.length_c   1.000
_cell.angle_alpha   90.00
_cell.angle_beta   90.00
_cell.angle_gamma   90.00
#
_symmetry.space_group_name_H-M   'P 1'
#
loop_
_entity.id
_entity.type
_entity.pdbx_description
1 polymer ?
#
loop_
_entity_poly.entity_id
_entity_poly.type
_entity_poly.pdbx_seq_one_letter_code
_entity_poly.pdbx_strand_id
1 'polypeptide(L)'
;MASHEVSPARDVDELLSIANEPGDTTGSPSTASTVSVLSELSQTPSAVFSDSGEHFDAKQEPDGVTFRQLLEILPTREFIDRLKKRYFTSVSPLFCTFSSVQFEEEYTIFRQNRDLAPLTWLSLLFAILALACRAEQVPENANHFDTLSTKYEKAAWDCLSIASPPFEPSTTALKAMIHIIYGRVHRGEDVSSDLQTAYGMATSTDCHRCSTQPMTCEEHGTLWIALKMLLFMNGQLYGDSPNQEASRNLYQTVDIHWKDRFEMQKSSRSLEGSPLSKIGFTMLHFWVLMTSDTINMSTKHGLSSSWSLSGVVSELARIENDCNHFYALQGEFCEGRLGILRFSIQFLRQTAHLPFVESYLDGDTTSDTRFAAETCVDSATWALEMFYYT
;
A
#
# COMPACT_ATOMS: atom_id res chain seq x y z
N MET A 1 -29.27 -16.24 -49.12
CA MET A 1 -29.26 -14.95 -49.86
C MET A 1 -29.48 -13.85 -48.84
N ALA A 2 -28.57 -12.96 -48.49
CA ALA A 2 -27.18 -12.71 -48.89
C ALA A 2 -26.46 -12.12 -47.65
N SER A 3 -25.17 -12.41 -47.57
CA SER A 3 -24.22 -11.98 -46.55
C SER A 3 -23.88 -10.50 -46.68
N HIS A 4 -23.52 -9.86 -45.57
CA HIS A 4 -22.62 -8.70 -45.57
C HIS A 4 -21.71 -8.79 -44.33
N GLU A 5 -20.51 -9.33 -44.54
CA GLU A 5 -19.34 -9.09 -43.72
C GLU A 5 -18.85 -7.66 -43.95
N VAL A 6 -18.44 -6.98 -42.88
CA VAL A 6 -17.56 -5.80 -42.96
C VAL A 6 -16.50 -5.96 -41.87
N SER A 7 -15.29 -6.28 -42.32
CA SER A 7 -14.02 -6.10 -41.60
C SER A 7 -13.65 -4.60 -41.61
N PRO A 8 -12.79 -4.12 -40.70
CA PRO A 8 -11.42 -3.97 -41.16
C PRO A 8 -10.36 -4.29 -40.09
N ALA A 9 -9.43 -5.16 -40.47
CA ALA A 9 -8.04 -5.03 -40.07
C ALA A 9 -7.47 -3.74 -40.69
N ARG A 10 -6.81 -2.90 -39.88
CA ARG A 10 -5.90 -1.86 -40.37
C ARG A 10 -4.55 -2.02 -39.71
N ASP A 11 -3.56 -2.02 -40.57
CA ASP A 11 -2.13 -2.27 -40.42
C ASP A 11 -1.47 -1.66 -39.18
N VAL A 12 -0.74 -2.51 -38.47
CA VAL A 12 0.20 -2.15 -37.41
C VAL A 12 1.47 -1.49 -37.99
N ASP A 13 1.68 -1.57 -39.31
CA ASP A 13 2.83 -0.96 -40.00
C ASP A 13 2.69 0.55 -40.29
N GLU A 14 1.48 1.13 -40.20
CA GLU A 14 1.26 2.55 -40.53
C GLU A 14 1.73 3.49 -39.39
N LEU A 15 1.80 3.01 -38.14
CA LEU A 15 2.25 3.79 -36.98
C LEU A 15 3.78 3.88 -36.82
N LEU A 16 4.55 3.06 -37.54
CA LEU A 16 6.02 3.06 -37.51
C LEU A 16 6.66 3.96 -38.58
N SER A 17 5.86 4.61 -39.44
CA SER A 17 6.35 5.40 -40.57
C SER A 17 6.54 6.91 -40.31
N ILE A 18 6.22 7.40 -39.10
CA ILE A 18 6.30 8.85 -38.77
C ILE A 18 7.69 9.25 -38.20
N ALA A 19 8.62 8.30 -38.00
CA ALA A 19 9.89 8.57 -37.33
C ALA A 19 11.13 8.71 -38.22
N ASN A 20 11.00 8.84 -39.56
CA ASN A 20 12.17 8.98 -40.43
C ASN A 20 11.96 9.98 -41.58
N GLU A 21 12.40 11.22 -41.40
CA GLU A 21 13.05 11.99 -42.47
C GLU A 21 14.28 12.73 -41.95
N PRO A 22 15.42 12.71 -42.69
CA PRO A 22 16.68 13.30 -42.28
C PRO A 22 16.84 14.74 -42.82
N GLY A 23 17.34 15.64 -41.97
CA GLY A 23 17.78 16.97 -42.34
C GLY A 23 19.20 17.26 -41.84
N ASP A 24 20.18 17.05 -42.72
CA ASP A 24 21.53 17.64 -42.72
C ASP A 24 21.41 19.19 -42.62
N THR A 25 22.27 20.02 -42.02
CA THR A 25 23.73 20.00 -41.88
C THR A 25 24.18 21.16 -40.94
N THR A 26 25.38 21.01 -40.36
CA THR A 26 26.37 22.05 -40.00
C THR A 26 26.22 22.94 -38.75
N GLY A 27 27.12 22.73 -37.79
CA GLY A 27 27.46 23.68 -36.72
C GLY A 27 28.38 23.09 -35.63
N SER A 28 29.70 23.18 -35.80
CA SER A 28 30.72 22.81 -34.81
C SER A 28 30.77 23.79 -33.60
N PRO A 29 31.40 23.39 -32.47
CA PRO A 29 30.98 23.79 -31.13
C PRO A 29 31.71 25.03 -30.59
N SER A 30 31.06 25.75 -29.68
CA SER A 30 31.67 26.75 -28.83
C SER A 30 31.41 26.45 -27.36
N THR A 31 32.50 26.51 -26.60
CA THR A 31 32.70 26.24 -25.18
C THR A 31 32.01 27.21 -24.22
N ALA A 32 31.36 26.69 -23.16
CA ALA A 32 31.23 27.29 -21.82
C ALA A 32 30.68 26.19 -20.88
N SER A 33 31.50 25.53 -20.06
CA SER A 33 31.94 25.95 -18.71
C SER A 33 30.80 26.11 -17.69
N THR A 34 30.49 25.04 -16.95
CA THR A 34 29.98 25.12 -15.56
C THR A 34 30.20 23.79 -14.84
N VAL A 35 31.44 23.58 -14.38
CA VAL A 35 31.68 22.87 -13.13
C VAL A 35 31.41 23.87 -12.00
N SER A 36 30.87 23.39 -10.87
CA SER A 36 30.72 24.11 -9.59
C SER A 36 29.38 24.80 -9.29
N VAL A 37 28.31 24.01 -9.21
CA VAL A 37 27.22 24.28 -8.26
C VAL A 37 26.71 22.92 -7.77
N LEU A 38 27.19 22.45 -6.63
CA LEU A 38 26.58 21.41 -5.75
C LEU A 38 27.55 20.91 -4.64
N SER A 39 28.59 21.68 -4.26
CA SER A 39 29.49 21.32 -3.15
C SER A 39 29.49 22.31 -1.97
N GLU A 40 28.51 23.20 -1.86
CA GLU A 40 28.49 24.24 -0.82
C GLU A 40 27.19 24.33 -0.01
N LEU A 41 26.54 23.20 0.32
CA LEU A 41 25.43 23.21 1.30
C LEU A 41 25.44 21.98 2.21
N SER A 42 26.51 21.79 2.99
CA SER A 42 26.43 21.15 4.31
C SER A 42 27.73 21.34 5.11
N GLN A 43 28.06 22.59 5.44
CA GLN A 43 28.95 22.88 6.57
C GLN A 43 28.16 23.65 7.62
N THR A 44 28.05 23.05 8.80
CA THR A 44 27.56 23.66 10.02
C THR A 44 28.46 24.82 10.44
N PRO A 45 27.89 25.85 11.09
CA PRO A 45 28.64 26.58 12.08
C PRO A 45 27.94 26.54 13.43
N SER A 46 28.63 25.96 14.41
CA SER A 46 28.44 26.24 15.82
C SER A 46 28.69 27.73 16.08
N ALA A 47 27.77 28.38 16.78
CA ALA A 47 28.04 29.67 17.42
C ALA A 47 27.50 29.65 18.84
N VAL A 48 28.44 29.80 19.76
CA VAL A 48 28.31 30.09 21.19
C VAL A 48 27.69 31.49 21.35
N PHE A 49 26.70 31.64 22.22
CA PHE A 49 26.40 32.93 22.87
C PHE A 49 25.94 32.73 24.31
N SER A 50 26.35 33.70 25.12
CA SER A 50 26.53 33.65 26.56
C SER A 50 25.25 33.81 27.39
N ASP A 51 25.33 33.18 28.55
CA ASP A 51 24.73 33.48 29.85
C ASP A 51 24.32 34.94 30.08
N SER A 52 23.03 35.14 30.37
CA SER A 52 22.59 36.09 31.39
C SER A 52 21.25 35.62 31.94
N GLY A 53 21.23 35.29 33.23
CA GLY A 53 20.07 34.73 33.91
C GLY A 53 18.97 35.75 34.17
N GLU A 54 17.73 35.30 33.99
CA GLU A 54 16.58 35.76 34.76
C GLU A 54 15.70 34.57 35.13
N HIS A 55 15.33 34.57 36.40
CA HIS A 55 14.58 33.55 37.10
C HIS A 55 13.09 33.68 36.75
N PHE A 56 12.54 32.71 36.03
CA PHE A 56 11.10 32.51 35.92
C PHE A 56 10.76 31.08 36.32
N ASP A 57 10.36 30.93 37.58
CA ASP A 57 9.57 29.80 38.05
C ASP A 57 8.21 29.82 37.36
N ALA A 58 8.05 29.03 36.31
CA ALA A 58 6.76 28.56 35.86
C ALA A 58 6.93 27.10 35.43
N LYS A 59 6.39 26.19 36.24
CA LYS A 59 6.09 24.82 35.79
C LYS A 59 5.11 24.91 34.63
N GLN A 60 5.65 24.95 33.43
CA GLN A 60 4.89 24.70 32.21
C GLN A 60 4.69 23.19 32.17
N GLU A 61 3.51 22.73 32.62
CA GLU A 61 3.05 21.39 32.26
C GLU A 61 3.04 21.29 30.73
N PRO A 62 3.43 20.15 30.14
CA PRO A 62 3.40 20.00 28.70
C PRO A 62 1.95 20.18 28.23
N ASP A 63 1.77 21.07 27.25
CA ASP A 63 0.51 21.40 26.59
C ASP A 63 0.02 20.19 25.75
N GLY A 64 -0.28 19.09 26.45
CA GLY A 64 -0.63 17.80 25.90
C GLY A 64 -2.13 17.68 25.71
N VAL A 65 -2.54 17.14 24.57
CA VAL A 65 -3.94 16.86 24.27
C VAL A 65 -4.51 15.89 25.32
N THR A 66 -5.69 16.20 25.84
CA THR A 66 -6.40 15.40 26.86
C THR A 66 -7.44 14.49 26.22
N PHE A 67 -7.83 13.43 26.93
CA PHE A 67 -8.92 12.52 26.49
C PHE A 67 -10.23 13.27 26.17
N ARG A 68 -10.60 14.28 26.97
CA ARG A 68 -11.81 15.07 26.72
C ARG A 68 -11.70 15.86 25.41
N GLN A 69 -10.56 16.49 25.15
CA GLN A 69 -10.32 17.21 23.90
C GLN A 69 -10.40 16.26 22.68
N LEU A 70 -9.93 15.01 22.81
CA LEU A 70 -10.09 14.00 21.76
C LEU A 70 -11.55 13.66 21.50
N LEU A 71 -12.38 13.51 22.53
CA LEU A 71 -13.81 13.26 22.35
C LEU A 71 -14.55 14.42 21.65
N GLU A 72 -14.07 15.66 21.83
CA GLU A 72 -14.60 16.86 21.18
C GLU A 72 -14.24 16.95 19.69
N ILE A 73 -13.17 16.28 19.24
CA ILE A 73 -12.80 16.19 17.82
C ILE A 73 -13.80 15.35 17.03
N LEU A 74 -14.45 14.37 17.67
CA LEU A 74 -15.36 13.46 17.01
C LEU A 74 -16.55 14.21 16.38
N PRO A 75 -16.94 13.85 15.15
CA PRO A 75 -18.07 14.47 14.49
C PRO A 75 -19.41 13.99 15.08
N THR A 76 -20.53 14.47 14.50
CA THR A 76 -21.86 14.01 14.89
C THR A 76 -22.01 12.51 14.66
N ARG A 77 -22.90 11.87 15.43
CA ARG A 77 -23.09 10.41 15.40
C ARG A 77 -23.49 9.93 14.01
N GLU A 78 -24.35 10.67 13.32
CA GLU A 78 -24.82 10.36 11.98
C GLU A 78 -23.67 10.39 10.96
N PHE A 79 -22.71 11.29 11.18
CA PHE A 79 -21.51 11.38 10.34
C PHE A 79 -20.56 10.21 10.60
N ILE A 80 -20.36 9.83 11.87
CA ILE A 80 -19.58 8.63 12.24
C ILE A 80 -20.19 7.38 11.62
N ASP A 81 -21.51 7.18 11.77
CA ASP A 81 -22.20 6.01 11.24
C ASP A 81 -22.07 5.92 9.71
N ARG A 82 -22.17 7.06 9.01
CA ARG A 82 -21.97 7.13 7.57
C ARG A 82 -20.54 6.78 7.17
N LEU A 83 -19.54 7.40 7.81
CA LEU A 83 -18.12 7.16 7.49
C LEU A 83 -17.71 5.72 7.80
N LYS A 84 -18.16 5.15 8.93
CA LYS A 84 -17.95 3.74 9.27
C LYS A 84 -18.55 2.82 8.20
N LYS A 85 -19.78 3.10 7.76
CA LYS A 85 -20.40 2.35 6.65
C LYS A 85 -19.56 2.46 5.39
N ARG A 86 -19.14 3.68 5.01
CA ARG A 86 -18.27 3.91 3.85
C ARG A 86 -17.00 3.08 3.93
N TYR A 87 -16.31 3.11 5.07
CA TYR A 87 -15.12 2.32 5.34
C TYR A 87 -15.39 0.84 5.06
N PHE A 88 -16.35 0.21 5.72
CA PHE A 88 -16.60 -1.23 5.53
C PHE A 88 -17.12 -1.62 4.14
N THR A 89 -17.62 -0.65 3.36
CA THR A 89 -18.03 -0.86 1.96
C THR A 89 -16.95 -0.52 0.93
N SER A 90 -15.86 0.15 1.31
CA SER A 90 -14.80 0.49 0.35
C SER A 90 -14.00 -0.76 -0.02
N VAL A 91 -13.05 -0.62 -0.95
CA VAL A 91 -12.12 -1.69 -1.31
C VAL A 91 -10.77 -1.37 -0.67
N SER A 92 -10.33 -2.16 0.30
CA SER A 92 -9.08 -1.99 1.03
C SER A 92 -8.48 -3.35 1.37
N PRO A 93 -7.15 -3.53 1.18
CA PRO A 93 -6.48 -4.75 1.59
C PRO A 93 -6.39 -4.89 3.11
N LEU A 94 -6.67 -3.84 3.88
CA LEU A 94 -6.50 -3.86 5.33
C LEU A 94 -7.73 -4.27 6.13
N PHE A 95 -8.87 -4.54 5.49
CA PHE A 95 -10.11 -4.89 6.22
C PHE A 95 -10.03 -6.15 7.07
N CYS A 96 -9.15 -7.07 6.71
CA CYS A 96 -8.97 -8.33 7.43
C CYS A 96 -8.27 -8.15 8.79
N THR A 97 -7.65 -6.99 9.04
CA THR A 97 -6.85 -6.74 10.26
C THR A 97 -7.70 -6.68 11.54
N PHE A 98 -9.03 -6.55 11.43
CA PHE A 98 -9.95 -6.69 12.56
C PHE A 98 -11.35 -7.13 12.12
N SER A 99 -12.14 -7.66 13.08
CA SER A 99 -13.52 -8.09 12.82
C SER A 99 -14.47 -6.90 12.81
N SER A 100 -15.20 -6.72 11.70
CA SER A 100 -16.24 -5.69 11.59
C SER A 100 -17.39 -5.90 12.60
N VAL A 101 -17.71 -7.16 12.91
CA VAL A 101 -18.73 -7.52 13.91
C VAL A 101 -18.28 -7.06 15.30
N GLN A 102 -17.05 -7.38 15.68
CA GLN A 102 -16.49 -6.98 16.97
C GLN A 102 -16.41 -5.45 17.08
N PHE A 103 -15.95 -4.77 16.02
CA PHE A 103 -15.89 -3.32 16.01
C PHE A 103 -17.28 -2.68 16.21
N GLU A 104 -18.33 -3.27 15.63
CA GLU A 104 -19.71 -2.77 15.78
C GLU A 104 -20.24 -2.95 17.21
N GLU A 105 -19.93 -4.07 17.85
CA GLU A 105 -20.26 -4.33 19.26
C GLU A 105 -19.59 -3.30 20.18
N GLU A 106 -18.29 -3.08 20.01
CA GLU A 106 -17.51 -2.09 20.77
C GLU A 106 -18.01 -0.66 20.50
N TYR A 107 -18.36 -0.34 19.25
CA TYR A 107 -18.94 0.95 18.88
C TYR A 107 -20.32 1.17 19.53
N THR A 108 -21.13 0.12 19.66
CA THR A 108 -22.42 0.20 20.35
C THR A 108 -22.24 0.54 21.83
N ILE A 109 -21.24 -0.06 22.49
CA ILE A 109 -20.88 0.26 23.88
C ILE A 109 -20.43 1.73 23.98
N PHE A 110 -19.55 2.17 23.08
CA PHE A 110 -19.08 3.56 23.02
C PHE A 110 -20.22 4.58 22.86
N ARG A 111 -21.25 4.25 22.07
CA ARG A 111 -22.43 5.12 21.89
C ARG A 111 -23.22 5.32 23.18
N GLN A 112 -23.24 4.32 24.06
CA GLN A 112 -23.94 4.38 25.34
C GLN A 112 -23.14 5.20 26.35
N ASN A 113 -21.82 5.00 26.40
CA ASN A 113 -20.94 5.76 27.28
C ASN A 113 -19.58 6.04 26.63
N ARG A 114 -19.37 7.29 26.20
CA ARG A 114 -18.15 7.71 25.50
C ARG A 114 -16.92 7.77 26.42
N ASP A 115 -17.13 8.00 27.72
CA ASP A 115 -16.06 8.24 28.68
C ASP A 115 -15.32 6.95 29.09
N LEU A 116 -15.90 5.78 28.75
CA LEU A 116 -15.32 4.47 29.04
C LEU A 116 -14.49 3.89 27.88
N ALA A 117 -14.36 4.62 26.77
CA ALA A 117 -13.64 4.14 25.60
C ALA A 117 -12.15 3.97 25.90
N PRO A 118 -11.55 2.79 25.67
CA PRO A 118 -10.09 2.66 25.68
C PRO A 118 -9.48 3.60 24.63
N LEU A 119 -8.43 4.33 24.99
CA LEU A 119 -7.76 5.26 24.06
C LEU A 119 -7.24 4.54 22.80
N THR A 120 -6.76 3.30 22.91
CA THR A 120 -6.32 2.50 21.76
C THR A 120 -7.47 2.17 20.81
N TRP A 121 -8.67 1.92 21.32
CA TRP A 121 -9.87 1.72 20.51
C TRP A 121 -10.34 3.04 19.88
N LEU A 122 -10.29 4.14 20.63
CA LEU A 122 -10.62 5.46 20.12
C LEU A 122 -9.67 5.88 18.99
N SER A 123 -8.38 5.52 19.10
CA SER A 123 -7.41 5.67 18.02
C SER A 123 -7.83 4.90 16.76
N LEU A 124 -8.23 3.63 16.91
CA LEU A 124 -8.72 2.83 15.79
C LEU A 124 -9.96 3.44 15.13
N LEU A 125 -10.92 3.96 15.92
CA LEU A 125 -12.07 4.68 15.39
C LEU A 125 -11.64 5.89 14.56
N PHE A 126 -10.74 6.73 15.08
CA PHE A 126 -10.22 7.88 14.33
C PHE A 126 -9.50 7.49 13.05
N ALA A 127 -8.69 6.42 13.07
CA ALA A 127 -8.03 5.90 11.87
C ALA A 127 -9.05 5.45 10.80
N ILE A 128 -10.13 4.77 11.22
CA ILE A 128 -11.23 4.37 10.33
C ILE A 128 -11.93 5.61 9.73
N LEU A 129 -12.20 6.63 10.55
CA LEU A 129 -12.80 7.88 10.06
C LEU A 129 -11.88 8.59 9.07
N ALA A 130 -10.57 8.63 9.34
CA ALA A 130 -9.58 9.24 8.46
C ALA A 130 -9.54 8.56 7.08
N LEU A 131 -9.55 7.23 7.04
CA LEU A 131 -9.60 6.45 5.81
C LEU A 131 -10.95 6.57 5.09
N ALA A 132 -12.06 6.57 5.83
CA ALA A 132 -13.39 6.75 5.26
C ALA A 132 -13.54 8.09 4.54
N CYS A 133 -13.00 9.18 5.12
CA CYS A 133 -12.99 10.49 4.46
C CYS A 133 -12.29 10.43 3.10
N ARG A 134 -11.20 9.67 2.97
CA ARG A 134 -10.51 9.48 1.68
C ARG A 134 -11.36 8.70 0.68
N ALA A 135 -12.02 7.64 1.15
CA ALA A 135 -12.92 6.84 0.31
C ALA A 135 -14.19 7.59 -0.13
N GLU A 136 -14.54 8.70 0.55
CA GLU A 136 -15.69 9.55 0.23
C GLU A 136 -15.34 10.64 -0.79
N GLN A 137 -14.06 10.84 -1.18
CA GLN A 137 -13.63 11.98 -2.01
C GLN A 137 -14.40 12.08 -3.34
N VAL A 138 -15.50 12.83 -3.32
CA VAL A 138 -16.19 13.35 -4.50
C VAL A 138 -15.38 14.58 -4.96
N PRO A 139 -15.10 14.75 -6.26
CA PRO A 139 -14.23 15.82 -6.76
C PRO A 139 -14.56 17.22 -6.23
N GLU A 140 -15.85 17.52 -6.05
CA GLU A 140 -16.35 18.83 -5.58
C GLU A 140 -15.96 19.15 -4.12
N ASN A 141 -15.70 18.13 -3.29
CA ASN A 141 -15.43 18.27 -1.85
C ASN A 141 -14.08 17.66 -1.43
N ALA A 142 -13.20 17.35 -2.38
CA ALA A 142 -11.94 16.64 -2.12
C ALA A 142 -11.10 17.33 -1.02
N ASN A 143 -10.94 18.66 -1.10
CA ASN A 143 -10.15 19.43 -0.13
C ASN A 143 -10.72 19.36 1.30
N HIS A 144 -12.05 19.33 1.44
CA HIS A 144 -12.70 19.25 2.75
C HIS A 144 -12.47 17.89 3.39
N PHE A 145 -12.68 16.81 2.63
CA PHE A 145 -12.47 15.45 3.12
C PHE A 145 -11.01 15.13 3.39
N ASP A 146 -10.07 15.70 2.62
CA ASP A 146 -8.65 15.58 2.90
C ASP A 146 -8.26 16.26 4.23
N THR A 147 -8.76 17.49 4.45
CA THR A 147 -8.57 18.20 5.73
C THR A 147 -9.12 17.41 6.92
N LEU A 148 -10.32 16.82 6.78
CA LEU A 148 -10.90 15.95 7.81
C LEU A 148 -10.08 14.67 8.03
N SER A 149 -9.60 14.06 6.94
CA SER A 149 -8.75 12.87 7.01
C SER A 149 -7.51 13.13 7.86
N THR A 150 -6.77 14.19 7.58
CA THR A 150 -5.57 14.58 8.32
C THR A 150 -5.89 14.96 9.78
N LYS A 151 -7.03 15.62 10.02
CA LYS A 151 -7.49 15.93 11.38
C LYS A 151 -7.76 14.68 12.22
N TYR A 152 -8.48 13.70 11.67
CA TYR A 152 -8.77 12.46 12.37
C TYR A 152 -7.53 11.60 12.53
N GLU A 153 -6.64 11.57 11.54
CA GLU A 153 -5.37 10.88 11.67
C GLU A 153 -4.50 11.42 12.82
N LYS A 154 -4.38 12.74 12.91
CA LYS A 154 -3.68 13.38 14.03
C LYS A 154 -4.28 12.97 15.37
N ALA A 155 -5.62 13.02 15.49
CA ALA A 155 -6.31 12.60 16.70
C ALA A 155 -6.08 11.12 17.02
N ALA A 156 -5.95 10.26 15.99
CA ALA A 156 -5.63 8.85 16.17
C ALA A 156 -4.23 8.66 16.77
N TRP A 157 -3.22 9.41 16.31
CA TRP A 157 -1.88 9.40 16.89
C TRP A 157 -1.83 10.00 18.30
N ASP A 158 -2.57 11.08 18.55
CA ASP A 158 -2.69 11.70 19.88
C ASP A 158 -3.29 10.68 20.87
N CYS A 159 -4.31 9.91 20.46
CA CYS A 159 -4.84 8.81 21.26
C CYS A 159 -3.77 7.79 21.64
N LEU A 160 -2.94 7.35 20.69
CA LEU A 160 -1.86 6.37 20.94
C LEU A 160 -0.79 6.92 21.88
N SER A 161 -0.43 8.18 21.69
CA SER A 161 0.59 8.87 22.50
C SER A 161 0.18 8.97 23.97
N ILE A 162 -1.13 9.08 24.25
CA ILE A 162 -1.68 9.07 25.62
C ILE A 162 -1.86 7.64 26.14
N ALA A 163 -2.38 6.72 25.29
CA ALA A 163 -2.75 5.37 25.70
C ALA A 163 -1.56 4.49 26.06
N SER A 164 -0.47 4.68 25.31
CA SER A 164 0.63 3.74 25.25
C SER A 164 1.93 4.52 25.44
N PRO A 165 2.35 4.76 26.70
CA PRO A 165 3.78 4.98 26.92
C PRO A 165 4.54 3.79 26.28
N PRO A 166 5.79 3.98 25.83
CA PRO A 166 6.47 3.14 24.83
C PRO A 166 6.70 1.64 25.19
N PHE A 167 6.05 1.11 26.22
CA PHE A 167 6.32 -0.19 26.83
C PHE A 167 5.12 -1.13 26.96
N GLU A 168 3.86 -0.72 26.72
CA GLU A 168 2.72 -1.66 26.78
C GLU A 168 2.28 -2.12 25.37
N PRO A 169 2.56 -3.37 24.97
CA PRO A 169 2.18 -3.88 23.66
C PRO A 169 0.66 -4.06 23.58
N SER A 170 0.03 -3.51 22.55
CA SER A 170 -1.42 -3.64 22.34
C SER A 170 -1.74 -3.94 20.88
N THR A 171 -2.41 -5.06 20.63
CA THR A 171 -2.88 -5.44 19.29
C THR A 171 -3.86 -4.41 18.71
N THR A 172 -4.67 -3.76 19.57
CA THR A 172 -5.57 -2.67 19.14
C THR A 172 -4.79 -1.41 18.76
N ALA A 173 -3.75 -1.06 19.51
CA ALA A 173 -2.84 0.02 19.13
C ALA A 173 -2.16 -0.28 17.79
N LEU A 174 -1.66 -1.51 17.59
CA LEU A 174 -1.03 -1.93 16.34
C LEU A 174 -2.00 -1.87 15.16
N LYS A 175 -3.25 -2.31 15.33
CA LYS A 175 -4.31 -2.12 14.33
C LYS A 175 -4.44 -0.65 13.96
N ALA A 176 -4.58 0.24 14.95
CA ALA A 176 -4.74 1.66 14.68
C ALA A 176 -3.53 2.23 13.92
N MET A 177 -2.30 1.92 14.37
CA MET A 177 -1.06 2.33 13.70
C MET A 177 -1.01 1.88 12.24
N ILE A 178 -1.32 0.61 11.95
CA ILE A 178 -1.34 0.06 10.59
C ILE A 178 -2.30 0.86 9.69
N HIS A 179 -3.50 1.22 10.18
CA HIS A 179 -4.46 1.99 9.38
C HIS A 179 -4.06 3.45 9.19
N ILE A 180 -3.44 4.05 10.19
CA ILE A 180 -2.90 5.42 10.07
C ILE A 180 -1.79 5.44 9.02
N ILE A 181 -0.80 4.55 9.16
CA ILE A 181 0.33 4.42 8.23
C ILE A 181 -0.20 4.19 6.80
N TYR A 182 -1.21 3.33 6.64
CA TYR A 182 -1.85 3.11 5.35
C TYR A 182 -2.41 4.38 4.72
N GLY A 183 -3.08 5.22 5.51
CA GLY A 183 -3.59 6.52 5.05
C GLY A 183 -2.48 7.42 4.54
N ARG A 184 -1.38 7.52 5.29
CA ARG A 184 -0.18 8.30 4.96
C ARG A 184 0.56 7.81 3.72
N VAL A 185 0.76 6.49 3.60
CA VAL A 185 1.36 5.87 2.40
C VAL A 185 0.55 6.24 1.15
N HIS A 186 -0.78 6.21 1.23
CA HIS A 186 -1.63 6.59 0.11
C HIS A 186 -1.70 8.11 -0.14
N ARG A 187 -1.22 8.96 0.77
CA ARG A 187 -0.93 10.37 0.49
C ARG A 187 0.46 10.59 -0.11
N GLY A 188 1.24 9.52 -0.23
CA GLY A 188 2.62 9.58 -0.65
C GLY A 188 3.48 10.28 0.40
N GLU A 189 3.24 10.06 1.69
CA GLU A 189 4.11 10.53 2.78
C GLU A 189 5.17 9.46 3.14
N ASP A 190 6.38 9.88 3.54
CA ASP A 190 7.40 8.95 4.06
C ASP A 190 7.03 8.56 5.50
N VAL A 191 6.73 7.28 5.68
CA VAL A 191 6.27 6.70 6.95
C VAL A 191 7.32 5.78 7.59
N SER A 192 8.58 5.89 7.19
CA SER A 192 9.65 4.97 7.64
C SER A 192 9.78 4.89 9.16
N SER A 193 9.67 6.04 9.87
CA SER A 193 9.69 6.06 11.34
C SER A 193 8.49 5.36 11.94
N ASP A 194 7.29 5.62 11.42
CA ASP A 194 6.04 5.06 11.92
C ASP A 194 6.01 3.54 11.72
N LEU A 195 6.52 3.07 10.57
CA LEU A 195 6.70 1.67 10.26
C LEU A 195 7.67 0.99 11.23
N GLN A 196 8.77 1.64 11.60
CA GLN A 196 9.69 1.11 12.59
C GLN A 196 9.03 0.99 13.97
N THR A 197 8.24 1.98 14.38
CA THR A 197 7.47 1.91 15.62
C THR A 197 6.44 0.78 15.59
N ALA A 198 5.71 0.63 14.49
CA ALA A 198 4.71 -0.43 14.32
C ALA A 198 5.36 -1.82 14.32
N TYR A 199 6.54 -1.96 13.70
CA TYR A 199 7.34 -3.19 13.74
C TYR A 199 7.80 -3.55 15.15
N GLY A 200 8.29 -2.56 15.91
CA GLY A 200 8.63 -2.75 17.32
C GLY A 200 7.42 -3.25 18.12
N MET A 201 6.25 -2.65 17.92
CA MET A 201 5.01 -3.07 18.56
C MET A 201 4.60 -4.49 18.18
N ALA A 202 4.63 -4.82 16.88
CA ALA A 202 4.30 -6.16 16.37
C ALA A 202 5.25 -7.26 16.89
N THR A 203 6.52 -6.90 17.12
CA THR A 203 7.49 -7.81 17.73
C THR A 203 7.14 -8.03 19.21
N SER A 204 6.85 -6.96 19.95
CA SER A 204 6.51 -7.01 21.37
C SER A 204 5.16 -7.68 21.68
N THR A 205 4.22 -7.69 20.73
CA THR A 205 2.94 -8.42 20.84
C THR A 205 3.04 -9.87 20.35
N ASP A 206 4.24 -10.36 20.01
CA ASP A 206 4.46 -11.68 19.40
C ASP A 206 3.61 -11.91 18.13
N CYS A 207 3.23 -10.86 17.40
CA CYS A 207 2.46 -11.03 16.16
C CYS A 207 3.24 -11.81 15.08
N HIS A 208 4.56 -11.83 15.20
CA HIS A 208 5.48 -12.60 14.35
C HIS A 208 5.58 -14.10 14.73
N ARG A 209 5.16 -14.50 15.94
CA ARG A 209 5.26 -15.87 16.46
C ARG A 209 3.88 -16.39 16.86
N CYS A 210 3.14 -16.93 15.90
CA CYS A 210 1.93 -17.67 16.21
C CYS A 210 2.28 -19.08 16.73
N SER A 211 1.97 -19.38 18.00
CA SER A 211 2.18 -20.75 18.54
C SER A 211 1.12 -21.25 19.53
N THR A 212 0.13 -20.46 19.93
CA THR A 212 -0.70 -20.80 21.11
C THR A 212 -2.21 -20.92 20.91
N GLN A 213 -2.87 -20.23 19.95
CA GLN A 213 -4.30 -20.44 19.62
C GLN A 213 -4.64 -20.09 18.14
N PRO A 214 -5.57 -20.80 17.46
CA PRO A 214 -5.82 -20.62 16.02
C PRO A 214 -6.38 -19.24 15.61
N MET A 215 -7.25 -18.64 16.42
CA MET A 215 -7.92 -17.36 16.11
C MET A 215 -7.00 -16.15 16.32
N THR A 216 -6.30 -16.09 17.45
CA THR A 216 -5.32 -15.02 17.74
C THR A 216 -4.13 -15.08 16.78
N CYS A 217 -3.75 -16.29 16.36
CA CYS A 217 -2.78 -16.53 15.30
C CYS A 217 -3.19 -15.91 13.96
N GLU A 218 -4.47 -15.99 13.61
CA GLU A 218 -4.98 -15.47 12.36
C GLU A 218 -4.94 -13.95 12.33
N GLU A 219 -5.42 -13.32 13.40
CA GLU A 219 -5.36 -11.86 13.59
C GLU A 219 -3.91 -11.35 13.58
N HIS A 220 -3.03 -11.97 14.35
CA HIS A 220 -1.61 -11.63 14.40
C HIS A 220 -0.92 -11.78 13.04
N GLY A 221 -1.17 -12.89 12.34
CA GLY A 221 -0.61 -13.09 11.00
C GLY A 221 -1.15 -12.09 9.99
N THR A 222 -2.40 -11.68 10.11
CA THR A 222 -3.00 -10.66 9.24
C THR A 222 -2.39 -9.28 9.48
N LEU A 223 -2.18 -8.90 10.74
CA LEU A 223 -1.48 -7.65 11.09
C LEU A 223 -0.04 -7.66 10.59
N TRP A 224 0.63 -8.81 10.66
CA TRP A 224 1.98 -8.96 10.11
C TRP A 224 2.03 -8.80 8.59
N ILE A 225 1.10 -9.45 7.87
CA ILE A 225 0.97 -9.31 6.42
C ILE A 225 0.69 -7.85 6.05
N ALA A 226 -0.26 -7.20 6.73
CA ALA A 226 -0.58 -5.79 6.52
C ALA A 226 0.65 -4.89 6.71
N LEU A 227 1.43 -5.12 7.77
CA LEU A 227 2.66 -4.36 8.03
C LEU A 227 3.71 -4.57 6.92
N LYS A 228 3.89 -5.81 6.44
CA LYS A 228 4.76 -6.09 5.29
C LYS A 228 4.29 -5.36 4.03
N MET A 229 2.99 -5.36 3.75
CA MET A 229 2.43 -4.65 2.59
C MET A 229 2.75 -3.15 2.66
N LEU A 230 2.61 -2.54 3.84
CA LEU A 230 2.96 -1.13 4.04
C LEU A 230 4.46 -0.85 3.83
N LEU A 231 5.34 -1.77 4.28
CA LEU A 231 6.77 -1.69 4.02
C LEU A 231 7.07 -1.71 2.51
N PHE A 232 6.43 -2.62 1.75
CA PHE A 232 6.59 -2.68 0.30
C PHE A 232 6.09 -1.40 -0.38
N MET A 233 4.91 -0.92 -0.03
CA MET A 233 4.35 0.29 -0.62
C MET A 233 5.21 1.53 -0.32
N ASN A 234 5.71 1.67 0.92
CA ASN A 234 6.62 2.77 1.27
C ASN A 234 7.95 2.66 0.52
N GLY A 235 8.52 1.45 0.43
CA GLY A 235 9.77 1.19 -0.29
C GLY A 235 9.69 1.47 -1.79
N GLN A 236 8.52 1.25 -2.40
CA GLN A 236 8.28 1.60 -3.81
C GLN A 236 8.28 3.11 -4.07
N LEU A 237 7.76 3.91 -3.13
CA LEU A 237 7.65 5.37 -3.29
C LEU A 237 8.96 6.09 -2.99
N TYR A 238 9.70 5.64 -1.98
CA TYR A 238 10.83 6.39 -1.44
C TYR A 238 12.21 5.78 -1.71
N GLY A 239 12.27 4.52 -2.17
CA GLY A 239 13.53 3.81 -2.38
C GLY A 239 14.23 3.45 -1.05
N ASP A 240 14.75 2.22 -0.97
CA ASP A 240 15.55 1.64 0.12
C ASP A 240 15.21 2.12 1.55
N SER A 241 14.39 1.33 2.23
CA SER A 241 14.21 1.46 3.69
C SER A 241 15.58 1.40 4.40
N PRO A 242 15.85 2.29 5.37
CA PRO A 242 17.11 2.34 6.12
C PRO A 242 17.40 1.09 6.98
N ASN A 243 16.55 0.06 6.94
CA ASN A 243 16.71 -1.13 7.76
C ASN A 243 16.55 -2.43 6.94
N GLN A 244 17.52 -2.67 6.04
CA GLN A 244 17.65 -3.95 5.30
C GLN A 244 17.57 -5.17 6.22
N GLU A 245 18.00 -5.07 7.48
CA GLU A 245 17.95 -6.15 8.48
C GLU A 245 16.52 -6.46 8.94
N ALA A 246 15.72 -5.43 9.25
CA ALA A 246 14.31 -5.59 9.58
C ALA A 246 13.55 -6.15 8.37
N SER A 247 13.76 -5.57 7.18
CA SER A 247 13.19 -6.10 5.94
C SER A 247 13.58 -7.57 5.73
N ARG A 248 14.87 -7.92 5.85
CA ARG A 248 15.40 -9.30 5.70
C ARG A 248 14.74 -10.31 6.66
N ASN A 249 14.57 -9.94 7.92
CA ASN A 249 13.90 -10.77 8.92
C ASN A 249 12.39 -10.89 8.66
N LEU A 250 11.76 -9.83 8.13
CA LEU A 250 10.36 -9.84 7.69
C LEU A 250 10.13 -10.85 6.55
N TYR A 251 11.03 -10.97 5.56
CA TYR A 251 10.83 -11.90 4.43
C TYR A 251 10.78 -13.38 4.83
N GLN A 252 11.41 -13.81 5.93
CA GLN A 252 11.66 -15.26 6.16
C GLN A 252 10.58 -16.00 6.96
N THR A 253 9.81 -15.34 7.85
CA THR A 253 9.14 -16.08 8.95
C THR A 253 7.66 -16.39 8.75
N VAL A 254 6.97 -15.80 7.76
CA VAL A 254 5.49 -15.87 7.68
C VAL A 254 4.95 -16.40 6.33
N ASP A 255 5.78 -16.44 5.29
CA ASP A 255 5.30 -16.72 3.93
C ASP A 255 4.93 -18.19 3.70
N ILE A 256 5.61 -19.14 4.36
CA ILE A 256 5.37 -20.58 4.16
C ILE A 256 4.01 -21.00 4.74
N HIS A 257 3.73 -20.63 5.99
CA HIS A 257 2.51 -21.04 6.69
C HIS A 257 1.23 -20.50 6.02
N TRP A 258 1.24 -19.25 5.55
CA TRP A 258 0.07 -18.67 4.88
C TRP A 258 -0.07 -19.13 3.43
N LYS A 259 1.04 -19.41 2.73
CA LYS A 259 1.00 -20.07 1.42
C LYS A 259 0.37 -21.46 1.53
N ASP A 260 0.82 -22.26 2.48
CA ASP A 260 0.27 -23.61 2.71
C ASP A 260 -1.22 -23.54 3.09
N ARG A 261 -1.62 -22.62 3.97
CA ARG A 261 -3.04 -22.42 4.30
C ARG A 261 -3.89 -21.99 3.11
N PHE A 262 -3.39 -21.11 2.25
CA PHE A 262 -4.10 -20.68 1.04
C PHE A 262 -4.26 -21.83 0.05
N GLU A 263 -3.21 -22.63 -0.17
CA GLU A 263 -3.26 -23.81 -1.05
C GLU A 263 -4.19 -24.92 -0.52
N MET A 264 -4.17 -25.21 0.78
CA MET A 264 -5.07 -26.20 1.39
C MET A 264 -6.55 -25.82 1.20
N GLN A 265 -6.87 -24.53 1.25
CA GLN A 265 -8.24 -24.05 1.14
C GLN A 265 -8.75 -24.00 -0.31
N LYS A 266 -7.87 -23.83 -1.33
CA LYS A 266 -8.24 -23.92 -2.76
C LYS A 266 -8.91 -25.26 -3.12
N SER A 267 -8.52 -26.32 -2.40
CA SER A 267 -9.04 -27.67 -2.58
C SER A 267 -10.38 -27.91 -1.86
N SER A 268 -10.81 -26.99 -1.00
CA SER A 268 -12.09 -27.08 -0.27
C SER A 268 -13.23 -26.42 -1.07
N ARG A 269 -14.32 -27.16 -1.32
CA ARG A 269 -15.45 -26.74 -2.18
C ARG A 269 -16.39 -25.69 -1.55
N SER A 270 -16.18 -25.28 -0.30
CA SER A 270 -17.04 -24.29 0.36
C SER A 270 -16.18 -23.20 1.00
N LEU A 271 -16.30 -21.98 0.46
CA LEU A 271 -15.64 -20.79 0.97
C LEU A 271 -16.57 -19.94 1.86
N GLU A 272 -17.85 -20.29 1.93
CA GLU A 272 -18.87 -19.47 2.58
C GLU A 272 -18.67 -19.50 4.10
N GLY A 273 -18.29 -18.35 4.67
CA GLY A 273 -17.99 -18.21 6.10
C GLY A 273 -16.59 -18.68 6.53
N SER A 274 -15.71 -19.08 5.60
CA SER A 274 -14.33 -19.46 5.98
C SER A 274 -13.50 -18.23 6.37
N PRO A 275 -12.54 -18.35 7.30
CA PRO A 275 -11.68 -17.23 7.67
C PRO A 275 -10.86 -16.70 6.47
N LEU A 276 -10.50 -17.57 5.52
CA LEU A 276 -9.81 -17.19 4.28
C LEU A 276 -10.68 -16.41 3.27
N SER A 277 -12.01 -16.53 3.33
CA SER A 277 -12.90 -15.71 2.48
C SER A 277 -12.73 -14.21 2.76
N LYS A 278 -12.31 -13.85 3.97
CA LYS A 278 -12.10 -12.46 4.42
C LYS A 278 -10.70 -11.93 4.10
N ILE A 279 -9.67 -12.77 4.10
CA ILE A 279 -8.26 -12.37 3.88
C ILE A 279 -7.75 -12.59 2.45
N GLY A 280 -8.48 -13.31 1.59
CA GLY A 280 -7.98 -13.69 0.27
C GLY A 280 -7.54 -12.51 -0.60
N PHE A 281 -8.28 -11.40 -0.59
CA PHE A 281 -7.86 -10.17 -1.27
C PHE A 281 -6.52 -9.65 -0.76
N THR A 282 -6.34 -9.59 0.57
CA THR A 282 -5.10 -9.15 1.22
C THR A 282 -3.93 -10.05 0.87
N MET A 283 -4.13 -11.38 0.86
CA MET A 283 -3.10 -12.35 0.50
C MET A 283 -2.66 -12.22 -0.97
N LEU A 284 -3.62 -12.13 -1.89
CA LEU A 284 -3.34 -11.95 -3.31
C LEU A 284 -2.61 -10.63 -3.55
N HIS A 285 -3.05 -9.55 -2.91
CA HIS A 285 -2.41 -8.24 -3.03
C HIS A 285 -1.00 -8.24 -2.41
N PHE A 286 -0.81 -8.93 -1.28
CA PHE A 286 0.50 -9.14 -0.69
C PHE A 286 1.47 -9.83 -1.67
N TRP A 287 1.03 -10.88 -2.37
CA TRP A 287 1.88 -11.55 -3.37
C TRP A 287 2.22 -10.66 -4.56
N VAL A 288 1.26 -9.87 -5.05
CA VAL A 288 1.53 -8.85 -6.07
C VAL A 288 2.62 -7.89 -5.60
N LEU A 289 2.52 -7.36 -4.36
CA LEU A 289 3.53 -6.46 -3.81
C LEU A 289 4.90 -7.13 -3.64
N MET A 290 4.96 -8.39 -3.24
CA MET A 290 6.22 -9.14 -3.17
C MET A 290 6.86 -9.33 -4.55
N THR A 291 6.07 -9.67 -5.56
CA THR A 291 6.57 -9.79 -6.94
C THR A 291 7.08 -8.44 -7.44
N SER A 292 6.39 -7.35 -7.12
CA SER A 292 6.84 -5.99 -7.43
C SER A 292 8.19 -5.67 -6.80
N ASP A 293 8.35 -5.95 -5.50
CA ASP A 293 9.62 -5.76 -4.80
C ASP A 293 10.75 -6.59 -5.43
N THR A 294 10.45 -7.83 -5.82
CA THR A 294 11.41 -8.70 -6.52
C THR A 294 11.87 -8.08 -7.86
N ILE A 295 10.95 -7.50 -8.64
CA ILE A 295 11.28 -6.79 -9.90
C ILE A 295 12.16 -5.55 -9.59
N ASN A 296 11.79 -4.75 -8.59
CA ASN A 296 12.52 -3.53 -8.22
C ASN A 296 13.94 -3.82 -7.71
N MET A 297 14.13 -4.86 -6.90
CA MET A 297 15.45 -5.24 -6.42
C MET A 297 16.35 -5.74 -7.56
N SER A 298 15.76 -6.39 -8.56
CA SER A 298 16.49 -6.96 -9.70
C SER A 298 16.93 -5.90 -10.70
N THR A 299 16.12 -4.85 -10.89
CA THR A 299 16.49 -3.69 -11.71
C THR A 299 17.59 -2.86 -11.05
N LYS A 300 17.54 -2.65 -9.71
CA LYS A 300 18.56 -1.89 -8.96
C LYS A 300 19.91 -2.57 -8.86
N HIS A 301 19.95 -3.88 -8.58
CA HIS A 301 21.21 -4.58 -8.30
C HIS A 301 21.84 -5.27 -9.51
N GLY A 302 21.19 -5.20 -10.67
CA GLY A 302 21.63 -5.84 -11.91
C GLY A 302 21.59 -7.36 -11.78
N LEU A 303 20.54 -8.00 -12.30
CA LEU A 303 20.41 -9.46 -12.47
C LEU A 303 21.10 -10.28 -11.36
N SER A 304 20.75 -10.04 -10.08
CA SER A 304 21.15 -10.99 -9.04
C SER A 304 20.53 -12.34 -9.37
N SER A 305 21.28 -13.43 -9.17
CA SER A 305 20.96 -14.82 -9.58
C SER A 305 19.60 -15.38 -9.14
N SER A 306 18.82 -14.65 -8.34
CA SER A 306 17.46 -15.00 -7.92
C SER A 306 16.35 -14.58 -8.89
N TRP A 307 16.62 -13.70 -9.87
CA TRP A 307 15.60 -13.19 -10.78
C TRP A 307 15.82 -13.69 -12.21
N SER A 308 14.77 -14.25 -12.79
CA SER A 308 14.64 -14.44 -14.23
C SER A 308 13.30 -13.87 -14.67
N LEU A 309 13.27 -13.26 -15.86
CA LEU A 309 12.01 -12.79 -16.46
C LEU A 309 10.98 -13.93 -16.51
N SER A 310 11.41 -15.13 -16.91
CA SER A 310 10.55 -16.32 -16.93
C SER A 310 9.98 -16.69 -15.57
N GLY A 311 10.77 -16.53 -14.49
CA GLY A 311 10.34 -16.77 -13.12
C GLY A 311 9.27 -15.79 -12.68
N VAL A 312 9.47 -14.49 -12.95
CA VAL A 312 8.48 -13.45 -12.63
C VAL A 312 7.20 -13.61 -13.44
N VAL A 313 7.30 -13.85 -14.75
CA VAL A 313 6.13 -14.07 -15.61
C VAL A 313 5.34 -15.30 -15.15
N SER A 314 6.02 -16.38 -14.76
CA SER A 314 5.37 -17.58 -14.22
C SER A 314 4.67 -17.29 -12.89
N GLU A 315 5.28 -16.50 -12.01
CA GLU A 315 4.70 -16.12 -10.73
C GLU A 315 3.49 -15.19 -10.91
N LEU A 316 3.55 -14.21 -11.83
CA LEU A 316 2.40 -13.37 -12.18
C LEU A 316 1.24 -14.19 -12.74
N ALA A 317 1.53 -15.17 -13.62
CA ALA A 317 0.50 -16.08 -14.14
C ALA A 317 -0.10 -16.96 -13.04
N ARG A 318 0.71 -17.42 -12.07
CA ARG A 318 0.23 -18.15 -10.89
C ARG A 318 -0.73 -17.29 -10.06
N ILE A 319 -0.34 -16.06 -9.75
CA ILE A 319 -1.18 -15.12 -8.98
C ILE A 319 -2.49 -14.82 -9.73
N GLU A 320 -2.42 -14.60 -11.04
CA GLU A 320 -3.60 -14.37 -11.89
C GLU A 320 -4.57 -15.55 -11.87
N ASN A 321 -4.05 -16.77 -12.00
CA ASN A 321 -4.87 -17.99 -11.87
C ASN A 321 -5.51 -18.11 -10.48
N ASP A 322 -4.76 -17.79 -9.43
CA ASP A 322 -5.26 -17.80 -8.06
C ASP A 322 -6.36 -16.76 -7.84
N CYS A 323 -6.24 -15.56 -8.42
CA CYS A 323 -7.29 -14.55 -8.44
C CYS A 323 -8.55 -15.09 -9.12
N ASN A 324 -8.43 -15.64 -10.32
CA ASN A 324 -9.57 -16.14 -11.09
C ASN A 324 -10.29 -17.29 -10.35
N HIS A 325 -9.55 -18.23 -9.77
CA HIS A 325 -10.12 -19.32 -8.97
C HIS A 325 -10.82 -18.80 -7.72
N PHE A 326 -10.18 -17.91 -6.97
CA PHE A 326 -10.74 -17.35 -5.74
C PHE A 326 -12.04 -16.59 -5.99
N TYR A 327 -12.08 -15.74 -7.02
CA TYR A 327 -13.24 -14.90 -7.31
C TYR A 327 -14.36 -15.61 -8.08
N ALA A 328 -14.06 -16.65 -8.86
CA ALA A 328 -15.09 -17.52 -9.44
C ALA A 328 -15.99 -18.17 -8.36
N LEU A 329 -15.47 -18.34 -7.14
CA LEU A 329 -16.19 -18.89 -6.00
C LEU A 329 -16.97 -17.83 -5.18
N GLN A 330 -16.77 -16.52 -5.40
CA GLN A 330 -17.32 -15.45 -4.56
C GLN A 330 -18.47 -14.63 -5.20
N GLY A 331 -18.81 -14.83 -6.48
CA GLY A 331 -19.93 -14.14 -7.15
C GLY A 331 -19.68 -12.66 -7.49
N GLU A 332 -20.71 -11.95 -7.98
CA GLU A 332 -20.64 -10.60 -8.58
C GLU A 332 -20.18 -9.47 -7.63
N PHE A 333 -20.21 -9.66 -6.30
CA PHE A 333 -19.89 -8.61 -5.32
C PHE A 333 -18.39 -8.26 -5.18
N CYS A 334 -17.54 -8.76 -6.07
CA CYS A 334 -16.08 -8.69 -5.94
C CYS A 334 -15.34 -7.99 -7.08
N GLU A 335 -16.05 -7.42 -8.06
CA GLU A 335 -15.44 -6.85 -9.27
C GLU A 335 -14.36 -5.80 -8.97
N GLY A 336 -14.59 -4.89 -8.02
CA GLY A 336 -13.60 -3.86 -7.68
C GLY A 336 -12.29 -4.42 -7.11
N ARG A 337 -12.35 -5.47 -6.29
CA ARG A 337 -11.16 -6.12 -5.72
C ARG A 337 -10.36 -6.86 -6.79
N LEU A 338 -11.06 -7.63 -7.63
CA LEU A 338 -10.46 -8.33 -8.75
C LEU A 338 -9.85 -7.36 -9.76
N GLY A 339 -10.52 -6.23 -10.02
CA GLY A 339 -10.04 -5.15 -10.88
C GLY A 339 -8.69 -4.60 -10.41
N ILE A 340 -8.56 -4.26 -9.12
CA ILE A 340 -7.29 -3.77 -8.54
C ILE A 340 -6.16 -4.80 -8.72
N LEU A 341 -6.43 -6.07 -8.44
CA LEU A 341 -5.43 -7.13 -8.56
C LEU A 341 -5.00 -7.32 -10.02
N ARG A 342 -5.95 -7.39 -10.95
CA ARG A 342 -5.65 -7.55 -12.38
C ARG A 342 -4.87 -6.35 -12.93
N PHE A 343 -5.29 -5.14 -12.59
CA PHE A 343 -4.55 -3.93 -12.96
C PHE A 343 -3.11 -3.99 -12.45
N SER A 344 -2.91 -4.35 -11.18
CA SER A 344 -1.58 -4.46 -10.59
C SER A 344 -0.73 -5.54 -11.27
N ILE A 345 -1.30 -6.70 -11.61
CA ILE A 345 -0.61 -7.77 -12.34
C ILE A 345 -0.16 -7.28 -13.73
N GLN A 346 -1.04 -6.59 -14.47
CA GLN A 346 -0.71 -6.06 -15.80
C GLN A 346 0.35 -4.96 -15.72
N PHE A 347 0.29 -4.11 -14.71
CA PHE A 347 1.32 -3.11 -14.46
C PHE A 347 2.68 -3.77 -14.17
N LEU A 348 2.74 -4.79 -13.31
CA LEU A 348 3.99 -5.49 -13.02
C LEU A 348 4.54 -6.27 -14.22
N ARG A 349 3.66 -6.78 -15.09
CA ARG A 349 4.07 -7.41 -16.35
C ARG A 349 4.80 -6.40 -17.23
N GLN A 350 4.27 -5.19 -17.37
CA GLN A 350 4.93 -4.10 -18.09
C GLN A 350 6.29 -3.75 -17.46
N THR A 351 6.33 -3.56 -16.14
CA THR A 351 7.58 -3.24 -15.42
C THR A 351 8.64 -4.32 -15.59
N ALA A 352 8.24 -5.60 -15.56
CA ALA A 352 9.17 -6.72 -15.73
C ALA A 352 9.78 -6.78 -17.15
N HIS A 353 9.01 -6.37 -18.16
CA HIS A 353 9.44 -6.36 -19.56
C HIS A 353 10.18 -5.08 -19.98
N LEU A 354 10.14 -4.01 -19.16
CA LEU A 354 10.70 -2.71 -19.49
C LEU A 354 12.16 -2.77 -20.00
N PRO A 355 13.10 -3.52 -19.39
CA PRO A 355 14.49 -3.59 -19.89
C PRO A 355 14.61 -4.17 -21.31
N PHE A 356 13.69 -5.07 -21.69
CA PHE A 356 13.65 -5.67 -23.03
C PHE A 356 13.00 -4.72 -24.05
N VAL A 357 12.03 -3.92 -23.60
CA VAL A 357 11.43 -2.86 -24.42
C VAL A 357 12.42 -1.73 -24.67
N GLU A 358 13.21 -1.33 -23.68
CA GLU A 358 14.30 -0.36 -23.85
C GLU A 358 15.29 -0.84 -24.93
N SER A 359 15.72 -2.11 -24.84
CA SER A 359 16.56 -2.74 -25.86
C SER A 359 15.91 -2.76 -27.25
N TYR A 360 14.60 -3.03 -27.33
CA TYR A 360 13.82 -2.99 -28.58
C TYR A 360 13.85 -1.60 -29.22
N LEU A 361 13.62 -0.56 -28.42
CA LEU A 361 13.61 0.84 -28.87
C LEU A 361 15.00 1.32 -29.30
N ASP A 362 16.06 0.76 -28.71
CA ASP A 362 17.46 0.98 -29.11
C ASP A 362 17.86 0.20 -30.39
N GLY A 363 16.95 -0.58 -30.96
CA GLY A 363 17.12 -1.27 -32.24
C GLY A 363 17.45 -2.76 -32.14
N ASP A 364 17.46 -3.36 -30.95
CA ASP A 364 17.56 -4.82 -30.80
C ASP A 364 16.20 -5.47 -31.12
N THR A 365 16.05 -6.02 -32.31
CA THR A 365 14.81 -6.66 -32.77
C THR A 365 14.83 -8.19 -32.67
N THR A 366 15.45 -8.76 -31.63
CA THR A 366 15.33 -10.20 -31.34
C THR A 366 13.88 -10.62 -31.08
N SER A 367 13.63 -11.94 -31.07
CA SER A 367 12.31 -12.50 -30.74
C SER A 367 11.82 -12.05 -29.37
N ASP A 368 12.74 -11.95 -28.41
CA ASP A 368 12.44 -11.72 -27.00
C ASP A 368 12.10 -10.25 -26.75
N THR A 369 12.83 -9.33 -27.40
CA THR A 369 12.56 -7.88 -27.32
C THR A 369 11.27 -7.51 -28.05
N ARG A 370 10.97 -8.15 -29.19
CA ARG A 370 9.67 -7.98 -29.87
C ARG A 370 8.51 -8.52 -29.04
N PHE A 371 8.65 -9.72 -28.49
CA PHE A 371 7.63 -10.32 -27.61
C PHE A 371 7.36 -9.47 -26.38
N ALA A 372 8.41 -8.90 -25.78
CA ALA A 372 8.29 -7.97 -24.65
C ALA A 372 7.52 -6.70 -25.05
N ALA A 373 7.83 -6.11 -26.22
CA ALA A 373 7.14 -4.94 -26.74
C ALA A 373 5.64 -5.20 -26.98
N GLU A 374 5.29 -6.30 -27.66
CA GLU A 374 3.90 -6.73 -27.88
C GLU A 374 3.16 -6.92 -26.55
N THR A 375 3.78 -7.64 -25.60
CA THR A 375 3.21 -7.87 -24.27
C THR A 375 2.92 -6.57 -23.53
N CYS A 376 3.84 -5.60 -23.58
CA CYS A 376 3.65 -4.30 -22.95
C CYS A 376 2.50 -3.51 -23.58
N VAL A 377 2.37 -3.53 -24.91
CA VAL A 377 1.27 -2.88 -25.62
C VAL A 377 -0.08 -3.51 -25.26
N ASP A 378 -0.15 -4.84 -25.23
CA ASP A 378 -1.37 -5.57 -24.85
C ASP A 378 -1.78 -5.25 -23.40
N SER A 379 -0.83 -5.29 -22.47
CA SER A 379 -1.07 -4.96 -21.06
C SER A 379 -1.50 -3.50 -20.88
N ALA A 380 -0.89 -2.55 -21.60
CA ALA A 380 -1.27 -1.14 -21.54
C ALA A 380 -2.66 -0.89 -22.13
N THR A 381 -2.97 -1.54 -23.26
CA THR A 381 -4.29 -1.46 -23.90
C THR A 381 -5.38 -1.98 -22.97
N TRP A 382 -5.16 -3.16 -22.38
CA TRP A 382 -6.09 -3.73 -21.40
C TRP A 382 -6.31 -2.81 -20.19
N ALA A 383 -5.23 -2.23 -19.66
CA ALA A 383 -5.30 -1.31 -18.53
C ALA A 383 -6.12 -0.06 -18.86
N LEU A 384 -5.97 0.49 -20.06
CA LEU A 384 -6.77 1.63 -20.53
C LEU A 384 -8.24 1.25 -20.67
N GLU A 385 -8.56 0.11 -21.29
CA GLU A 385 -9.94 -0.36 -21.45
C GLU A 385 -10.66 -0.48 -20.11
N MET A 386 -9.99 -0.99 -19.08
CA MET A 386 -10.56 -1.06 -17.73
C MET A 386 -11.01 0.30 -17.17
N PHE A 387 -10.31 1.39 -17.48
CA PHE A 387 -10.70 2.74 -17.05
C PHE A 387 -11.80 3.36 -17.89
N TYR A 388 -11.99 2.90 -19.14
CA TYR A 388 -13.06 3.41 -20.02
C TYR A 388 -14.40 2.68 -19.86
N TYR A 389 -14.39 1.45 -19.33
CA TYR A 389 -15.60 0.65 -19.10
C TYR A 389 -16.07 0.63 -17.63
N THR A 390 -15.42 1.39 -16.73
CA THR A 390 -15.87 1.65 -15.35
C THR A 390 -16.41 3.07 -15.22
#